data_AF-A0A2I1HVV3-F1
#
_entry.id   AF-A0A2I1HVV3-F1
#
_cell.length_a   1.000
_cell.length_b   1.000
_cell.length_c   1.000
_cell.angle_alpha   90.00
_cell.angle_beta   90.00
_cell.angle_gamma   90.00
#
_symmetry.space_group_name_H-M   'P 1'
#
loop_
_entity.id
_entity.type
_entity.pdbx_description
1 polymer ?
#
loop_
_entity_poly.entity_id
_entity_poly.type
_entity_poly.pdbx_seq_one_letter_code
_entity_poly.pdbx_strand_id
1 'polypeptide(L)'
;MFALIFFAITFGFIINFIRKFNKKPEGLENIPYISFISLLKILWAYLQQKNYDEVEDLVQELIGGHHDIYLSQFGIVLNNPEYAKILLTESEDVATKYYSKTDNVFFDKFFGCGLSLTNGD
;
A
#
# COMPACT_ATOMS: atom_id res chain seq x y z
N MET A 1 -1.94 3.86 40.31
CA MET A 1 -1.84 2.43 39.92
C MET A 1 -2.67 2.10 38.69
N PHE A 2 -3.99 2.31 38.69
CA PHE A 2 -4.87 1.98 37.55
C PHE A 2 -4.49 2.68 36.24
N ALA A 3 -4.16 3.98 36.27
CA ALA A 3 -3.72 4.70 35.07
C ALA A 3 -2.46 4.07 34.46
N LEU A 4 -1.47 3.68 35.26
CA LEU A 4 -0.24 3.05 34.78
C LEU A 4 -0.50 1.69 34.13
N ILE A 5 -1.38 0.88 34.73
CA ILE A 5 -1.79 -0.42 34.17
C ILE A 5 -2.52 -0.22 32.84
N PHE A 6 -3.44 0.74 32.78
CA PHE A 6 -4.17 1.09 31.55
C PHE A 6 -3.22 1.55 30.43
N PHE A 7 -2.26 2.42 30.75
CA PHE A 7 -1.24 2.85 29.79
C PHE A 7 -0.40 1.66 29.31
N ALA A 8 0.07 0.79 30.21
CA ALA A 8 0.87 -0.37 29.83
C ALA A 8 0.13 -1.33 28.89
N ILE A 9 -1.15 -1.61 29.18
CA ILE A 9 -1.99 -2.45 28.32
C ILE A 9 -2.17 -1.80 26.95
N THR A 10 -2.54 -0.51 26.92
CA THR A 10 -2.74 0.24 25.67
C THR A 10 -1.47 0.26 24.83
N PHE A 11 -0.31 0.50 25.46
CA PHE A 11 0.98 0.49 24.79
C PHE A 11 1.32 -0.88 24.21
N GLY A 12 1.02 -1.96 24.94
CA GLY A 12 1.16 -3.33 24.46
C GLY A 12 0.34 -3.60 23.19
N PHE A 13 -0.92 -3.15 23.16
CA PHE A 13 -1.76 -3.23 21.97
C PHE A 13 -1.18 -2.44 20.79
N ILE A 14 -0.74 -1.20 21.02
CA ILE A 14 -0.15 -0.35 19.98
C ILE A 14 1.11 -1.00 19.39
N ILE A 15 2.03 -1.50 20.24
CA ILE A 15 3.24 -2.17 19.75
C ILE A 15 2.89 -3.41 18.93
N ASN A 16 1.97 -4.24 19.41
CA ASN A 16 1.58 -5.45 18.69
C ASN A 16 0.93 -5.11 17.34
N PHE A 17 0.09 -4.07 17.30
CA PHE A 17 -0.50 -3.57 16.07
C PHE A 17 0.57 -3.09 15.08
N ILE A 18 1.52 -2.26 15.52
CA ILE A 18 2.61 -1.75 14.67
C ILE A 18 3.48 -2.91 14.15
N ARG A 19 3.78 -3.90 14.98
CA ARG A 19 4.54 -5.09 14.54
C ARG A 19 3.80 -5.88 13.48
N LYS A 20 2.50 -6.12 13.67
CA LYS A 20 1.66 -6.80 12.68
C LYS A 20 1.60 -6.02 11.37
N PHE A 21 1.51 -4.69 11.45
CA PHE A 21 1.47 -3.80 10.30
C PHE A 21 2.80 -3.73 9.54
N ASN A 22 3.92 -3.78 10.25
CA ASN A 22 5.25 -3.74 9.65
C ASN A 22 5.75 -5.11 9.16
N LYS A 23 4.95 -6.17 9.29
CA LYS A 23 5.33 -7.49 8.79
C LYS A 23 5.28 -7.50 7.27
N LYS A 24 6.45 -7.67 6.63
CA LYS A 24 6.56 -7.82 5.18
C LYS A 24 5.99 -9.17 4.72
N PRO A 25 5.44 -9.27 3.50
CA PRO A 25 5.11 -10.54 2.88
C PRO A 25 6.36 -11.41 2.71
N GLU A 26 6.21 -12.72 2.94
CA GLU A 26 7.29 -13.70 2.72
C GLU A 26 7.69 -13.69 1.24
N GLY A 27 8.99 -13.71 0.96
CA GLY A 27 9.54 -13.64 -0.40
C GLY A 27 9.80 -12.22 -0.95
N LEU A 28 9.36 -11.16 -0.26
CA LEU A 28 9.58 -9.76 -0.67
C LEU A 28 10.39 -8.95 0.36
N GLU A 29 11.19 -9.63 1.18
CA GLU A 29 11.95 -9.04 2.29
C GLU A 29 12.94 -7.97 1.85
N ASN A 30 13.52 -8.17 0.66
CA ASN A 30 14.54 -7.29 0.06
C ASN A 30 13.95 -6.02 -0.57
N ILE A 31 12.63 -5.96 -0.77
CA ILE A 31 11.99 -4.78 -1.36
C ILE A 31 11.77 -3.73 -0.26
N PRO A 32 12.09 -2.44 -0.51
CA PRO A 32 11.79 -1.35 0.41
C PRO A 32 10.31 -1.34 0.79
N TYR A 33 9.99 -0.99 2.03
CA TYR A 33 8.62 -1.06 2.54
C TYR A 33 8.27 0.19 3.33
N ILE A 34 7.08 0.74 3.06
CA ILE A 34 6.52 1.84 3.83
C ILE A 34 6.07 1.32 5.19
N SER A 35 6.87 1.61 6.22
CA SER A 35 6.49 1.33 7.61
C SER A 35 5.25 2.11 8.04
N PHE A 36 4.57 1.66 9.10
CA PHE A 36 3.44 2.36 9.71
C PHE A 36 3.75 3.83 10.02
N ILE A 37 4.94 4.13 10.54
CA ILE A 37 5.35 5.50 10.88
C ILE A 37 5.52 6.34 9.60
N SER A 38 6.11 5.75 8.56
CA SER A 38 6.26 6.39 7.25
C SER A 38 4.90 6.70 6.64
N LEU A 39 3.95 5.76 6.73
CA LEU A 39 2.57 5.96 6.26
C LEU A 39 1.88 7.14 6.96
N LEU A 40 2.03 7.27 8.28
CA LEU A 40 1.46 8.41 9.01
C LEU A 40 2.03 9.75 8.54
N LYS A 41 3.33 9.81 8.21
CA LYS A 41 3.95 11.02 7.64
C LYS A 41 3.41 11.35 6.25
N ILE A 42 3.22 10.33 5.41
CA ILE A 42 2.64 10.48 4.07
C ILE A 42 1.19 10.97 4.17
N LEU A 43 0.37 10.37 5.03
CA LEU A 43 -1.01 10.83 5.28
C LEU A 43 -1.04 12.26 5.81
N TRP A 44 -0.10 12.62 6.67
CA TRP A 44 0.04 13.99 7.15
C TRP A 44 0.38 14.97 6.02
N ALA A 45 1.25 14.60 5.09
CA ALA A 45 1.55 15.39 3.90
C ALA A 45 0.31 15.59 3.01
N TYR A 46 -0.50 14.55 2.82
CA TYR A 46 -1.78 14.66 2.12
C TYR A 46 -2.78 15.58 2.83
N LEU A 47 -2.85 15.52 4.17
CA LEU A 47 -3.69 16.44 4.95
C LEU A 47 -3.24 17.90 4.83
N GLN A 48 -1.93 18.13 4.65
CA GLN A 48 -1.36 19.45 4.35
C GLN A 48 -1.58 19.88 2.90
N GLN A 49 -2.25 19.06 2.07
CA GLN A 49 -2.48 19.32 0.65
C GLN A 49 -1.18 19.53 -0.14
N LYS A 50 -0.10 18.83 0.24
CA LYS A 50 1.11 18.81 -0.56
C LYS A 50 0.83 18.22 -1.93
N ASN A 51 1.56 18.71 -2.94
CA ASN A 51 1.45 18.18 -4.29
C ASN A 51 1.98 16.74 -4.36
N TYR A 52 1.53 15.99 -5.38
CA TYR A 52 1.94 14.59 -5.58
C TYR A 52 3.46 14.43 -5.68
N ASP A 53 4.15 15.33 -6.39
CA ASP A 53 5.61 15.26 -6.53
C ASP A 53 6.32 15.39 -5.16
N GLU A 54 5.85 16.30 -4.30
CA GLU A 54 6.41 16.47 -2.95
C GLU A 54 6.15 15.26 -2.04
N VAL A 55 4.99 14.63 -2.22
CA VAL A 55 4.65 13.41 -1.48
C VAL A 55 5.51 12.26 -1.98
N GLU A 56 5.77 12.16 -3.27
CA GLU A 56 6.62 11.12 -3.85
C GLU A 56 8.07 11.28 -3.39
N ASP A 57 8.62 12.50 -3.42
CA ASP A 57 9.96 12.78 -2.89
C ASP A 57 10.08 12.37 -1.41
N LEU A 58 9.04 12.69 -0.60
CA LEU A 58 8.97 12.26 0.79
C LEU A 58 8.90 10.73 0.92
N VAL A 59 8.13 10.05 0.06
CA VAL A 59 8.03 8.58 0.07
C VAL A 59 9.42 7.98 -0.17
N GLN A 60 10.10 8.42 -1.23
CA GLN A 60 11.44 7.96 -1.62
C GLN A 60 12.46 8.20 -0.49
N GLU A 61 12.46 9.38 0.12
CA GLU A 61 13.30 9.66 1.29
C GLU A 61 13.02 8.69 2.45
N LEU A 62 11.73 8.44 2.76
CA LEU A 62 11.32 7.60 3.89
C LEU A 62 11.63 6.10 3.69
N ILE A 63 11.78 5.63 2.46
CA ILE A 63 12.11 4.23 2.15
C ILE A 63 13.62 4.00 1.93
N GLY A 64 14.44 5.06 1.99
CA GLY A 64 15.90 4.96 1.94
C GLY A 64 16.55 5.47 0.66
N GLY A 65 15.83 6.22 -0.16
CA GLY A 65 16.32 6.82 -1.41
C GLY A 65 15.40 6.52 -2.61
N HIS A 66 15.90 6.76 -3.82
CA HIS A 66 15.15 6.49 -5.04
C HIS A 66 15.12 4.99 -5.35
N HIS A 67 13.93 4.40 -5.24
CA HIS A 67 13.64 3.02 -5.55
C HIS A 67 12.56 2.93 -6.62
N ASP A 68 12.86 2.18 -7.68
CA ASP A 68 11.94 1.91 -8.79
C ASP A 68 10.71 1.09 -8.38
N ILE A 69 10.85 0.28 -7.32
CA ILE A 69 9.81 -0.59 -6.79
C ILE A 69 9.86 -0.54 -5.27
N TYR A 70 8.72 -0.34 -4.64
CA TYR A 70 8.58 -0.47 -3.20
C TYR A 70 7.23 -1.06 -2.81
N LEU A 71 7.15 -1.54 -1.58
CA LEU A 71 5.94 -2.12 -1.01
C LEU A 71 5.22 -1.09 -0.15
N SER A 72 3.91 -0.98 -0.38
CA SER A 72 2.98 -0.33 0.52
C SER A 72 2.07 -1.36 1.17
N GLN A 73 1.30 -0.93 2.17
CA GLN A 73 0.21 -1.72 2.75
C GLN A 73 -0.86 -2.15 1.75
N PHE A 74 -1.01 -1.41 0.66
CA PHE A 74 -2.04 -1.64 -0.35
C PHE A 74 -1.53 -2.46 -1.54
N GLY A 75 -0.24 -2.82 -1.55
CA GLY A 75 0.38 -3.60 -2.62
C GLY A 75 1.73 -3.03 -3.06
N ILE A 76 2.21 -3.58 -4.18
CA ILE A 76 3.45 -3.16 -4.83
C ILE A 76 3.21 -1.84 -5.55
N VAL A 77 4.11 -0.88 -5.35
CA VAL A 77 4.11 0.39 -6.08
C VAL A 77 5.30 0.42 -7.03
N LEU A 78 5.04 0.82 -8.27
CA LEU A 78 6.02 0.97 -9.33
C LEU A 78 6.24 2.45 -9.60
N ASN A 79 7.47 2.92 -9.46
CA ASN A 79 7.86 4.30 -9.75
C ASN A 79 8.76 4.41 -11.00
N ASN A 80 8.84 3.34 -11.79
CA ASN A 80 9.61 3.29 -13.02
C ASN A 80 8.71 3.06 -14.24
N PRO A 81 8.79 3.91 -15.28
CA PRO A 81 7.91 3.81 -16.44
C PRO A 81 8.14 2.54 -17.26
N GLU A 82 9.37 1.99 -17.31
CA GLU A 82 9.64 0.74 -18.04
C GLU A 82 9.00 -0.45 -17.34
N TYR A 83 9.06 -0.52 -16.01
CA TYR A 83 8.36 -1.57 -15.25
C TYR A 83 6.84 -1.45 -15.34
N ALA A 84 6.32 -0.21 -15.29
CA ALA A 84 4.90 0.03 -15.50
C ALA A 84 4.46 -0.39 -16.91
N LYS A 85 5.26 -0.10 -17.93
CA LYS A 85 5.00 -0.53 -19.31
C LYS A 85 4.94 -2.04 -19.42
N ILE A 86 5.96 -2.75 -18.94
CA ILE A 86 5.99 -4.23 -18.95
C ILE A 86 4.74 -4.79 -18.25
N LEU A 87 4.40 -4.29 -17.06
CA LEU A 87 3.21 -4.72 -16.35
C LEU A 87 1.95 -4.47 -17.20
N LEU A 88 1.76 -3.27 -17.71
CA LEU A 88 0.52 -2.92 -18.41
C LEU A 88 0.38 -3.58 -19.78
N THR A 89 1.47 -3.92 -20.47
CA THR A 89 1.41 -4.50 -21.82
C THR A 89 1.59 -6.01 -21.86
N GLU A 90 2.41 -6.58 -20.98
CA GLU A 90 2.72 -8.02 -21.02
C GLU A 90 1.89 -8.84 -20.04
N SER A 91 1.22 -8.18 -19.09
CA SER A 91 0.35 -8.85 -18.12
C SER A 91 -1.13 -8.57 -18.32
N GLU A 92 -1.57 -8.09 -19.48
CA GLU A 92 -3.00 -7.80 -19.72
C GLU A 92 -3.92 -9.00 -19.40
N ASP A 93 -3.46 -10.22 -19.72
CA ASP A 93 -4.18 -11.47 -19.43
C ASP A 93 -3.99 -11.99 -17.98
N VAL A 94 -2.97 -11.51 -17.27
CA VAL A 94 -2.50 -12.08 -15.97
C VAL A 94 -2.76 -11.13 -14.79
N ALA A 95 -2.61 -9.82 -14.99
CA ALA A 95 -2.94 -8.79 -14.02
C ALA A 95 -4.45 -8.58 -14.04
N THR A 96 -5.12 -9.26 -13.11
CA THR A 96 -6.56 -9.12 -12.88
C THR A 96 -6.92 -7.64 -12.74
N LYS A 97 -7.77 -7.12 -13.65
CA LYS A 97 -8.46 -5.84 -13.43
C LYS A 97 -9.25 -5.91 -12.13
N TYR A 98 -9.72 -4.76 -11.65
CA TYR A 98 -10.29 -4.56 -10.30
C TYR A 98 -11.31 -5.62 -9.84
N TYR A 99 -11.96 -6.33 -10.78
CA TYR A 99 -12.67 -7.59 -10.56
C TYR A 99 -11.73 -8.77 -10.24
N SER A 100 -10.87 -8.59 -9.23
CA SER A 100 -10.38 -9.72 -8.46
C SER A 100 -11.58 -10.31 -7.72
N LYS A 101 -11.70 -11.63 -7.76
CA LYS A 101 -12.72 -12.45 -7.10
C LYS A 101 -12.58 -12.40 -5.57
N THR A 102 -12.55 -11.19 -5.03
CA THR A 102 -12.29 -10.83 -3.64
C THR A 102 -13.41 -9.91 -3.20
N ASP A 103 -14.47 -10.50 -2.64
CA ASP A 103 -15.35 -10.01 -1.56
C ASP A 103 -15.80 -8.54 -1.51
N ASN A 104 -15.58 -7.74 -2.56
CA ASN A 104 -15.87 -6.31 -2.55
C ASN A 104 -17.26 -6.06 -3.11
N VAL A 105 -18.26 -6.48 -2.32
CA VAL A 105 -19.71 -6.44 -2.60
C VAL A 105 -20.17 -5.07 -3.11
N PHE A 106 -19.48 -3.98 -2.74
CA PHE A 106 -19.83 -2.64 -3.17
C PHE A 106 -19.63 -2.42 -4.68
N PHE A 107 -18.47 -2.79 -5.23
CA PHE A 107 -18.18 -2.53 -6.64
C PHE A 107 -19.02 -3.42 -7.56
N ASP A 108 -19.17 -4.69 -7.21
CA ASP A 108 -20.02 -5.63 -7.96
C ASP A 108 -21.49 -5.18 -7.99
N LYS A 109 -22.02 -4.70 -6.86
CA LYS A 109 -23.43 -4.24 -6.78
C LYS A 109 -23.72 -2.97 -7.59
N PHE A 110 -22.75 -2.08 -7.75
CA PHE A 110 -22.96 -0.80 -8.45
C PHE A 110 -22.57 -0.85 -9.93
N PHE A 111 -21.49 -1.55 -10.27
CA PHE A 111 -20.92 -1.55 -11.62
C PHE A 111 -21.05 -2.90 -12.33
N GLY A 112 -21.40 -3.96 -11.61
CA GLY A 112 -21.49 -5.32 -12.15
C GLY A 112 -20.19 -5.78 -12.82
N CYS A 113 -20.34 -6.62 -13.85
CA CYS A 113 -19.23 -7.13 -14.66
C CYS A 113 -18.92 -6.22 -15.87
N GLY A 114 -18.79 -4.91 -15.66
CA GLY A 114 -18.43 -4.00 -16.75
C GLY A 114 -17.05 -4.31 -17.36
N LEU A 115 -16.89 -4.08 -18.67
CA LEU A 115 -15.64 -4.32 -19.42
C LEU A 115 -14.41 -3.63 -18.82
N SER A 116 -14.60 -2.46 -18.21
CA SER A 116 -13.52 -1.69 -17.56
C SER A 116 -13.01 -2.33 -16.27
N LEU A 117 -13.73 -3.30 -15.71
CA LEU A 117 -13.42 -3.92 -14.43
C LEU A 117 -13.03 -5.39 -14.57
N THR A 118 -13.40 -6.06 -15.67
CA THR A 118 -13.25 -7.50 -15.87
C THR A 118 -12.17 -7.84 -16.91
N ASN A 119 -11.56 -9.01 -16.72
CA ASN A 119 -10.65 -9.63 -17.69
C ASN A 119 -11.27 -10.93 -18.21
N GLY A 120 -10.87 -11.32 -19.43
CA GLY A 120 -11.34 -12.53 -20.10
C GLY A 120 -12.50 -12.28 -21.07
N ASP A 121 -13.01 -13.37 -21.63
CA ASP A 121 -14.18 -13.42 -22.54
C ASP A 121 -15.51 -13.10 -21.83
#